data_AF-A0AAD6Z3V9-F1
#
_entry.id   AF-A0AAD6Z3V9-F1
#
_cell.length_a   1.000
_cell.length_b   1.000
_cell.length_c   1.000
_cell.angle_alpha   90.00
_cell.angle_beta   90.00
_cell.angle_gamma   90.00
#
_symmetry.space_group_name_H-M   'P 1'
#
loop_
_entity.id
_entity.type
_entity.pdbx_description
1 polymer ?
#
loop_
_entity_poly.entity_id
_entity_poly.type
_entity_poly.pdbx_seq_one_letter_code
_entity_poly.pdbx_strand_id
1 'polypeptide(L)'
;IHNTFRVGDFWSHIKNSEIKGICHTCSVPESLEHIALECGAPGQKLIWLFTQQLWTLKYDRWPDLNWGLIPGSNLVKFKSPQEQIIHVKGRLFAVLVSSAWHLIWNLNVNHVIANPDRILTSTEIYNQWLNTINCALQWDRLLTDKVRFDSLALNKQLMLSTWSGLLLDEDSQPDDWTKEGVL
;
A
#
# COMPACT_ATOMS: atom_id res chain seq x y z
N ILE A 1 -17.54 10.39 9.00
CA ILE A 1 -16.64 10.73 7.86
C ILE A 1 -17.42 11.65 6.94
N HIS A 2 -17.02 12.91 6.81
CA HIS A 2 -17.78 13.98 6.14
C HIS A 2 -17.45 14.06 4.64
N ASN A 3 -18.03 13.21 3.76
CA ASN A 3 -17.97 13.30 2.28
C ASN A 3 -16.67 13.87 1.67
N THR A 4 -15.52 13.55 2.27
CA THR A 4 -14.24 14.19 1.96
C THR A 4 -13.61 13.52 0.74
N PHE A 5 -13.95 12.25 0.55
CA PHE A 5 -13.63 11.46 -0.61
C PHE A 5 -14.74 11.60 -1.65
N ARG A 6 -14.35 11.81 -2.91
CA ARG A 6 -15.27 11.95 -4.05
C ARG A 6 -15.72 10.58 -4.53
N VAL A 7 -16.55 9.91 -3.74
CA VAL A 7 -17.00 8.53 -3.93
C VAL A 7 -18.51 8.44 -3.75
N GLY A 8 -19.17 7.54 -4.47
CA GLY A 8 -20.59 7.22 -4.28
C GLY A 8 -21.49 8.45 -4.35
N ASP A 9 -22.27 8.66 -3.29
CA ASP A 9 -23.28 9.72 -3.17
C ASP A 9 -22.73 11.14 -3.38
N PHE A 10 -21.42 11.36 -3.20
CA PHE A 10 -20.79 12.63 -3.55
C PHE A 10 -21.13 13.07 -4.98
N TRP A 11 -21.18 12.12 -5.93
CA TRP A 11 -21.44 12.39 -7.34
C TRP A 11 -22.93 12.51 -7.66
N SER A 12 -23.82 11.99 -6.81
CA SER A 12 -25.27 11.94 -7.06
C SER A 12 -25.92 13.32 -7.20
N HIS A 13 -25.32 14.34 -6.58
CA HIS A 13 -25.82 15.72 -6.61
C HIS A 13 -25.15 16.59 -7.68
N ILE A 14 -24.16 16.05 -8.42
CA ILE A 14 -23.43 16.77 -9.47
C ILE A 14 -24.00 16.36 -10.82
N LYS A 15 -24.74 17.29 -11.44
CA LYS A 15 -25.39 17.07 -12.74
C LYS A 15 -24.40 16.55 -13.80
N ASN A 16 -24.79 15.50 -14.51
CA ASN A 16 -23.99 14.82 -15.55
C ASN A 16 -22.72 14.12 -15.04
N SER A 17 -22.59 13.89 -13.74
CA SER A 17 -21.47 13.16 -13.14
C SER A 17 -21.90 12.01 -12.25
N GLU A 18 -23.20 11.73 -12.17
CA GLU A 18 -23.81 10.74 -11.28
C GLU A 18 -23.22 9.34 -11.50
N ILE A 19 -22.89 9.01 -12.76
CA ILE A 19 -22.29 7.73 -13.14
C ILE A 19 -20.92 7.47 -12.47
N LYS A 20 -20.20 8.53 -12.08
CA LYS A 20 -18.92 8.42 -11.35
C LYS A 20 -19.08 7.92 -9.92
N GLY A 21 -20.30 7.94 -9.37
CA GLY A 21 -20.62 7.35 -8.08
C GLY A 21 -20.86 5.84 -8.14
N ILE A 22 -20.87 5.24 -9.34
CA ILE A 22 -21.13 3.82 -9.54
C ILE A 22 -19.85 3.17 -10.07
N CYS A 23 -19.48 2.03 -9.49
CA CYS A 23 -18.37 1.25 -10.01
C CYS A 23 -18.76 0.67 -11.38
N HIS A 24 -18.04 1.04 -12.45
CA HIS A 24 -18.33 0.56 -13.81
C HIS A 24 -18.18 -0.96 -13.95
N THR A 25 -17.29 -1.60 -13.19
CA THR A 25 -17.08 -3.05 -13.24
C THR A 25 -18.15 -3.82 -12.48
N CYS A 26 -18.53 -3.35 -11.29
CA CYS A 26 -19.41 -4.08 -10.38
C CYS A 26 -20.87 -3.62 -10.44
N SER A 27 -21.15 -2.48 -11.05
CA SER A 27 -22.49 -1.86 -11.12
C SER A 27 -23.14 -1.65 -9.75
N VAL A 28 -22.32 -1.35 -8.72
CA VAL A 28 -22.77 -1.02 -7.36
C VAL A 28 -22.35 0.40 -6.99
N PRO A 29 -23.06 1.06 -6.05
CA PRO A 29 -22.60 2.31 -5.47
C PRO A 29 -21.19 2.16 -4.93
N GLU A 30 -20.29 3.03 -5.37
CA GLU A 30 -18.90 2.97 -4.95
C GLU A 30 -18.78 3.40 -3.48
N SER A 31 -17.94 2.70 -2.73
CA SER A 31 -17.58 3.02 -1.34
C SER A 31 -16.09 2.79 -1.15
N LEU A 32 -15.49 3.37 -0.11
CA LEU A 32 -14.06 3.14 0.17
C LEU A 32 -13.77 1.66 0.47
N GLU A 33 -14.67 0.97 1.17
CA GLU A 33 -14.56 -0.46 1.44
C GLU A 33 -14.67 -1.28 0.15
N HIS A 34 -15.59 -0.91 -0.75
CA HIS A 34 -15.70 -1.53 -2.06
C HIS A 34 -14.40 -1.40 -2.85
N ILE A 35 -13.88 -0.18 -2.99
CA ILE A 35 -12.62 0.10 -3.71
C ILE A 35 -11.46 -0.67 -3.09
N ALA A 36 -11.39 -0.71 -1.76
CA ALA A 36 -10.29 -1.34 -1.04
C ALA A 36 -10.32 -2.87 -1.14
N LEU A 37 -11.48 -3.50 -0.95
CA LEU A 37 -11.55 -4.93 -0.62
C LEU A 37 -12.42 -5.76 -1.56
N GLU A 38 -13.41 -5.16 -2.21
CA GLU A 38 -14.48 -5.93 -2.88
C GLU A 38 -14.48 -5.77 -4.40
N CYS A 39 -13.88 -4.71 -4.92
CA CYS A 39 -13.98 -4.32 -6.32
C CYS A 39 -13.47 -5.42 -7.26
N GLY A 40 -14.28 -5.73 -8.28
CA GLY A 40 -13.94 -6.68 -9.34
C GLY A 40 -13.04 -6.08 -10.43
N ALA A 41 -12.73 -4.78 -10.36
CA ALA A 41 -11.88 -4.12 -11.33
C ALA A 41 -10.46 -4.70 -11.34
N PRO A 42 -9.78 -4.73 -12.50
CA PRO A 42 -8.38 -5.14 -12.59
C PRO A 42 -7.50 -4.26 -11.69
N GLY A 43 -6.62 -4.88 -10.91
CA GLY A 43 -5.67 -4.15 -10.05
C GLY A 43 -5.83 -4.47 -8.58
N GLN A 44 -7.02 -4.28 -8.01
CA GLN A 44 -7.24 -4.39 -6.56
C GLN A 44 -6.77 -5.74 -5.99
N LYS A 45 -7.27 -6.85 -6.56
CA LYS A 45 -6.89 -8.20 -6.12
C LYS A 45 -5.41 -8.50 -6.33
N LEU A 46 -4.85 -8.06 -7.46
CA LEU A 46 -3.45 -8.30 -7.80
C LEU A 46 -2.50 -7.53 -6.87
N ILE A 47 -2.83 -6.28 -6.53
CA ILE A 47 -2.05 -5.47 -5.60
C ILE A 47 -2.01 -6.11 -4.22
N TRP A 48 -3.16 -6.58 -3.71
CA TRP A 48 -3.17 -7.30 -2.43
C TRP A 48 -2.41 -8.62 -2.49
N LEU A 49 -2.52 -9.36 -3.60
CA LEU A 49 -1.75 -10.59 -3.82
C LEU A 49 -0.25 -10.33 -3.78
N PHE A 50 0.26 -9.34 -4.52
CA PHE A 50 1.70 -9.01 -4.54
C PHE A 50 2.18 -8.52 -3.18
N THR A 51 1.36 -7.73 -2.49
CA THR A 51 1.66 -7.24 -1.13
C THR A 51 1.75 -8.39 -0.12
N GLN A 52 0.82 -9.35 -0.21
CA GLN A 52 0.84 -10.58 0.59
C GLN A 52 2.08 -11.41 0.27
N GLN A 53 2.43 -11.60 -1.00
CA GLN A 53 3.61 -12.36 -1.42
C GLN A 53 4.89 -11.76 -0.85
N LEU A 54 5.06 -10.43 -0.95
CA LEU A 54 6.19 -9.73 -0.36
C LEU A 54 6.25 -9.90 1.16
N TRP A 55 5.11 -9.79 1.86
CA TRP A 55 5.05 -10.04 3.30
C TRP A 55 5.50 -11.45 3.66
N THR A 56 5.09 -12.45 2.87
CA THR A 56 5.40 -13.87 3.12
C THR A 56 6.87 -14.24 2.92
N LEU A 57 7.68 -13.39 2.27
CA LEU A 57 9.13 -13.57 2.24
C LEU A 57 9.75 -13.46 3.64
N LYS A 58 9.13 -12.69 4.55
CA LYS A 58 9.66 -12.41 5.89
C LYS A 58 8.80 -12.96 7.03
N TYR A 59 7.49 -13.10 6.83
CA TYR A 59 6.54 -13.48 7.88
C TYR A 59 5.47 -14.44 7.37
N ASP A 60 5.23 -15.53 8.10
CA ASP A 60 4.41 -16.66 7.62
C ASP A 60 2.92 -16.35 7.37
N ARG A 61 2.32 -15.46 8.16
CA ARG A 61 0.86 -15.22 8.17
C ARG A 61 0.52 -13.80 7.75
N TRP A 62 -0.14 -13.67 6.61
CA TRP A 62 -0.80 -12.44 6.20
C TRP A 62 -2.10 -12.24 6.99
N PRO A 63 -2.34 -11.06 7.59
CA PRO A 63 -3.59 -10.77 8.26
C PRO A 63 -4.77 -10.66 7.28
N ASP A 64 -5.94 -11.14 7.70
CA ASP A 64 -7.18 -10.88 6.98
C ASP A 64 -7.51 -9.38 7.05
N LEU A 65 -7.52 -8.72 5.90
CA LEU A 65 -7.81 -7.29 5.81
C LEU A 65 -9.30 -7.05 5.97
N ASN A 66 -9.63 -5.94 6.64
CA ASN A 66 -10.97 -5.36 6.67
C ASN A 66 -10.85 -3.84 6.60
N TRP A 67 -11.98 -3.16 6.35
CA TRP A 67 -11.96 -1.72 6.17
C TRP A 67 -11.47 -0.95 7.41
N GLY A 68 -11.63 -1.47 8.63
CA GLY A 68 -11.07 -0.84 9.83
C GLY A 68 -9.55 -0.96 9.91
N LEU A 69 -9.00 -2.07 9.43
CA LEU A 69 -7.59 -2.39 9.53
C LEU A 69 -6.72 -1.62 8.52
N ILE A 70 -7.22 -1.33 7.32
CA ILE A 70 -6.47 -0.60 6.28
C ILE A 70 -6.06 0.83 6.74
N PRO A 71 -7.00 1.73 7.11
CA PRO A 71 -6.68 3.05 7.62
C PRO A 71 -6.05 2.99 9.02
N GLY A 72 -6.32 1.93 9.79
CA GLY A 72 -5.74 1.70 11.11
C GLY A 72 -4.45 0.85 11.09
N SER A 73 -3.81 0.67 9.94
CA SER A 73 -2.73 -0.32 9.78
C SER A 73 -1.52 -0.02 10.68
N ASN A 74 -1.27 1.25 10.97
CA ASN A 74 -0.24 1.72 11.90
C ASN A 74 -0.53 1.41 13.38
N LEU A 75 -1.76 1.03 13.72
CA LEU A 75 -2.18 0.67 15.07
C LEU A 75 -2.13 -0.85 15.32
N VAL A 76 -1.90 -1.65 14.28
CA VAL A 76 -1.85 -3.11 14.39
C VAL A 76 -0.62 -3.55 15.16
N LYS A 77 -0.84 -4.33 16.22
CA LYS A 77 0.21 -4.87 17.09
C LYS A 77 0.39 -6.35 16.82
N PHE A 78 1.56 -6.71 16.31
CA PHE A 78 1.99 -8.10 16.21
C PHE A 78 2.73 -8.49 17.47
N LYS A 79 2.47 -9.69 17.99
CA LYS A 79 3.10 -10.20 19.21
C LYS A 79 3.93 -11.46 18.91
N SER A 80 5.01 -11.64 19.66
CA SER A 80 5.75 -12.89 19.71
C SER A 80 5.00 -13.96 20.51
N PRO A 81 5.44 -15.24 20.49
CA PRO A 81 4.91 -16.27 21.38
C PRO A 81 5.00 -15.91 22.87
N GLN A 82 5.89 -15.00 23.25
CA GLN A 82 6.08 -14.50 24.62
C GLN A 82 5.26 -13.22 24.90
N GLU A 83 4.24 -12.91 24.08
CA GLU A 83 3.36 -11.74 24.22
C GLU A 83 4.04 -10.36 24.06
N GLN A 84 5.27 -10.33 23.55
CA GLN A 84 6.02 -9.09 23.33
C GLN A 84 5.67 -8.47 21.97
N ILE A 85 5.51 -7.14 21.93
CA ILE A 85 5.19 -6.43 20.68
C ILE A 85 6.41 -6.42 19.74
N ILE A 86 6.20 -6.87 18.50
CA ILE A 86 7.20 -6.85 17.44
C ILE A 86 7.02 -5.59 16.59
N HIS A 87 7.64 -4.49 17.03
CA HIS A 87 7.49 -3.17 16.39
C HIS A 87 7.85 -3.17 14.90
N VAL A 88 8.94 -3.84 14.52
CA VAL A 88 9.43 -3.93 13.14
C VAL A 88 8.40 -4.59 12.22
N LYS A 89 7.72 -5.65 12.71
CA LYS A 89 6.67 -6.36 11.98
C LYS A 89 5.43 -5.49 11.77
N GLY A 90 5.00 -4.78 12.82
CA GLY A 90 3.90 -3.81 12.73
C GLY A 90 4.21 -2.65 11.78
N ARG A 91 5.44 -2.15 11.82
CA ARG A 91 5.89 -1.09 10.92
C ARG A 91 5.87 -1.53 9.46
N LEU A 92 6.45 -2.69 9.14
CA LEU A 92 6.44 -3.21 7.78
C LEU A 92 4.99 -3.37 7.29
N PHE A 93 4.12 -3.96 8.12
CA PHE A 93 2.71 -4.12 7.79
C PHE A 93 2.04 -2.79 7.44
N ALA A 94 2.22 -1.78 8.28
CA ALA A 94 1.66 -0.45 8.06
C ALA A 94 2.14 0.19 6.76
N VAL A 95 3.43 0.08 6.44
CA VAL A 95 3.99 0.59 5.18
C VAL A 95 3.39 -0.15 3.99
N LEU A 96 3.44 -1.48 3.98
CA LEU A 96 2.94 -2.28 2.87
C LEU A 96 1.44 -2.05 2.62
N VAL A 97 0.62 -2.08 3.67
CA VAL A 97 -0.84 -1.88 3.56
C VAL A 97 -1.19 -0.47 3.11
N SER A 98 -0.54 0.56 3.67
CA SER A 98 -0.83 1.95 3.30
C SER A 98 -0.38 2.27 1.87
N SER A 99 0.78 1.77 1.44
CA SER A 99 1.28 1.88 0.07
C SER A 99 0.37 1.17 -0.93
N ALA A 100 -0.05 -0.06 -0.64
CA ALA A 100 -0.96 -0.83 -1.48
C ALA A 100 -2.34 -0.15 -1.60
N TRP A 101 -2.91 0.29 -0.48
CA TRP A 101 -4.17 1.01 -0.47
C TRP A 101 -4.11 2.31 -1.28
N HIS A 102 -3.05 3.10 -1.10
CA HIS A 102 -2.86 4.33 -1.85
C HIS A 102 -2.81 4.07 -3.36
N LEU A 103 -2.11 3.01 -3.80
CA LEU A 103 -2.07 2.63 -5.21
C LEU A 103 -3.45 2.22 -5.74
N ILE A 104 -4.18 1.37 -5.00
CA ILE A 104 -5.54 0.96 -5.37
C ILE A 104 -6.46 2.17 -5.54
N TRP A 105 -6.40 3.10 -4.59
CA TRP A 105 -7.13 4.36 -4.65
C TRP A 105 -6.76 5.18 -5.89
N ASN A 106 -5.47 5.34 -6.18
CA ASN A 106 -5.02 6.09 -7.36
C ASN A 106 -5.47 5.44 -8.68
N LEU A 107 -5.45 4.11 -8.76
CA LEU A 107 -5.96 3.38 -9.92
C LEU A 107 -7.46 3.63 -10.11
N ASN A 108 -8.24 3.57 -9.03
CA ASN A 108 -9.66 3.88 -9.08
C ASN A 108 -9.90 5.34 -9.54
N VAL A 109 -9.24 6.31 -8.91
CA VAL A 109 -9.40 7.73 -9.28
C VAL A 109 -9.04 7.97 -10.75
N ASN A 110 -7.95 7.39 -11.23
CA ASN A 110 -7.55 7.49 -12.63
C ASN A 110 -8.62 6.90 -13.56
N HIS A 111 -9.19 5.74 -13.20
CA HIS A 111 -10.27 5.11 -13.95
C HIS A 111 -11.55 5.97 -13.96
N VAL A 112 -12.00 6.45 -12.80
CA VAL A 112 -13.25 7.22 -12.67
C VAL A 112 -13.16 8.61 -13.32
N ILE A 113 -12.00 9.28 -13.24
CA ILE A 113 -11.87 10.69 -13.64
C ILE A 113 -11.26 10.85 -15.03
N ALA A 114 -10.19 10.12 -15.34
CA ALA A 114 -9.34 10.42 -16.49
C ALA A 114 -9.44 9.37 -17.61
N ASN A 115 -9.57 8.09 -17.27
CA ASN A 115 -9.43 6.98 -18.21
C ASN A 115 -10.43 5.83 -17.93
N PRO A 116 -11.75 6.05 -18.08
CA PRO A 116 -12.77 5.06 -17.74
C PRO A 116 -12.74 3.80 -18.61
N ASP A 117 -12.26 3.90 -19.85
CA ASP A 117 -12.20 2.75 -20.77
C ASP A 117 -10.86 2.01 -20.71
N ARG A 118 -9.88 2.51 -19.93
CA ARG A 118 -8.55 1.91 -19.85
C ARG A 118 -8.55 0.72 -18.90
N ILE A 119 -8.24 -0.45 -19.45
CA ILE A 119 -7.99 -1.68 -18.70
C ILE A 119 -6.48 -1.88 -18.60
N LEU A 120 -5.95 -1.94 -17.38
CA LEU A 120 -4.55 -2.23 -17.13
C LEU A 120 -4.26 -3.73 -17.24
N THR A 121 -3.11 -4.06 -17.82
CA THR A 121 -2.58 -5.43 -17.83
C THR A 121 -1.98 -5.82 -16.47
N SER A 122 -1.89 -7.12 -16.20
CA SER A 122 -1.24 -7.62 -14.97
C SER A 122 0.21 -7.13 -14.83
N THR A 123 0.94 -7.01 -15.94
CA THR A 123 2.33 -6.51 -15.95
C THR A 123 2.40 -5.02 -15.59
N GLU A 124 1.50 -4.19 -16.14
CA GLU A 124 1.43 -2.77 -15.76
C GLU A 124 1.09 -2.61 -14.27
N ILE A 125 0.15 -3.40 -13.76
CA ILE A 125 -0.25 -3.38 -12.35
C ILE A 125 0.94 -3.78 -11.47
N TYR A 126 1.63 -4.86 -11.83
CA TYR A 126 2.84 -5.31 -11.12
C TYR A 126 3.92 -4.23 -11.10
N ASN A 127 4.23 -3.63 -12.25
CA ASN A 127 5.26 -2.59 -12.33
C ASN A 127 4.90 -1.34 -11.50
N GLN A 128 3.63 -0.94 -11.50
CA GLN A 128 3.17 0.18 -10.65
C GLN A 128 3.24 -0.17 -9.17
N TRP A 129 2.87 -1.40 -8.78
CA TRP A 129 3.01 -1.88 -7.42
C TRP A 129 4.47 -1.93 -6.97
N LEU A 130 5.35 -2.53 -7.78
CA LEU A 130 6.79 -2.61 -7.52
C LEU A 130 7.38 -1.21 -7.35
N ASN A 131 7.07 -0.29 -8.25
CA ASN A 131 7.51 1.10 -8.14
C ASN A 131 7.01 1.76 -6.84
N THR A 132 5.76 1.50 -6.45
CA THR A 132 5.17 2.05 -5.21
C THR A 132 5.92 1.57 -3.97
N ILE A 133 6.22 0.27 -3.89
CA ILE A 133 6.99 -0.31 -2.77
C ILE A 133 8.43 0.22 -2.76
N ASN A 134 9.06 0.32 -3.93
CA ASN A 134 10.41 0.88 -4.07
C ASN A 134 10.47 2.35 -3.62
N CYS A 135 9.47 3.15 -3.99
CA CYS A 135 9.36 4.52 -3.48
C CYS A 135 9.21 4.56 -1.96
N ALA A 136 8.43 3.66 -1.35
CA ALA A 136 8.30 3.59 0.10
C ALA A 136 9.64 3.31 0.78
N LEU A 137 10.43 2.35 0.26
CA LEU A 137 11.80 2.08 0.74
C LEU A 137 12.71 3.32 0.58
N GLN A 138 12.67 3.98 -0.58
CA GLN A 138 13.48 5.17 -0.84
C GLN A 138 13.15 6.32 0.10
N TRP A 139 11.86 6.55 0.38
CA TRP A 139 11.42 7.53 1.37
C TRP A 139 11.92 7.18 2.77
N ASP A 140 11.80 5.93 3.18
CA ASP A 140 12.32 5.45 4.45
C ASP A 140 13.83 5.71 4.58
N ARG A 141 14.61 5.44 3.52
CA ARG A 141 16.05 5.72 3.48
C ARG A 141 16.35 7.20 3.57
N LEU A 142 15.65 8.03 2.80
CA LEU A 142 15.81 9.48 2.84
C LEU A 142 15.56 10.01 4.26
N LEU A 143 14.53 9.51 4.93
CA LEU A 143 14.18 9.93 6.28
C LEU A 143 15.24 9.54 7.32
N THR A 144 16.21 8.68 7.02
CA THR A 144 17.32 8.37 7.95
C THR A 144 18.43 9.44 7.96
N ASP A 145 18.39 10.42 7.06
CA ASP A 145 19.40 11.48 6.97
C ASP A 145 19.34 12.43 8.19
N LYS A 146 20.29 12.25 9.11
CA LYS A 146 20.41 13.09 10.33
C LYS A 146 20.84 14.52 10.04
N VAL A 147 21.54 14.79 8.94
CA VAL A 147 21.92 16.15 8.58
C VAL A 147 20.68 16.94 8.15
N ARG A 148 19.79 16.29 7.40
CA ARG A 148 18.58 16.91 6.88
C ARG A 148 17.44 16.99 7.89
N PHE A 149 17.26 15.95 8.71
CA PHE A 149 16.09 15.80 9.59
C PHE A 149 16.41 15.86 11.09
N ASP A 150 17.68 15.94 11.49
CA ASP A 150 18.13 16.04 12.88
C ASP A 150 17.41 15.04 13.82
N SER A 151 16.71 15.51 14.86
CA SER A 151 15.98 14.69 15.82
C SER A 151 14.73 14.01 15.24
N LEU A 152 14.25 14.43 14.06
CA LEU A 152 13.14 13.81 13.34
C LEU A 152 13.61 12.70 12.39
N ALA A 153 14.91 12.46 12.26
CA ALA A 153 15.44 11.42 11.42
C ALA A 153 14.99 10.03 11.89
N LEU A 154 14.53 9.21 10.94
CA LEU A 154 14.21 7.81 11.16
C LEU A 154 15.47 7.07 11.61
N ASN A 155 15.33 6.23 12.63
CA ASN A 155 16.43 5.40 13.09
C ASN A 155 16.88 4.43 11.99
N LYS A 156 18.16 4.50 11.57
CA LYS A 156 18.73 3.66 10.50
C LYS A 156 18.59 2.16 10.80
N GLN A 157 18.81 1.73 12.04
CA GLN A 157 18.67 0.33 12.44
C GLN A 157 17.22 -0.17 12.35
N LEU A 158 16.26 0.69 12.71
CA LEU A 158 14.84 0.38 12.56
C LEU A 158 14.47 0.20 11.08
N MET A 159 14.95 1.10 10.23
CA MET A 159 14.75 1.04 8.78
C MET A 159 15.35 -0.24 8.18
N LEU A 160 16.63 -0.53 8.49
CA LEU A 160 17.32 -1.77 8.10
C LEU A 160 16.52 -3.02 8.51
N SER A 161 16.12 -3.08 9.78
CA SER A 161 15.38 -4.21 10.31
C SER A 161 14.00 -4.36 9.67
N THR A 162 13.39 -3.25 9.22
CA THR A 162 12.08 -3.26 8.55
C THR A 162 12.20 -3.95 7.19
N TRP A 163 13.20 -3.58 6.39
CA TRP A 163 13.33 -3.98 4.98
C TRP A 163 14.26 -5.17 4.71
N SER A 164 15.10 -5.60 5.66
CA SER A 164 15.95 -6.79 5.49
C SER A 164 15.13 -8.05 5.16
N GLY A 165 15.67 -8.96 4.36
CA GLY A 165 14.96 -10.15 3.87
C GLY A 165 14.03 -9.87 2.69
N LEU A 166 13.97 -8.63 2.17
CA LEU A 166 13.06 -8.22 1.09
C LEU A 166 13.79 -7.53 -0.08
N LEU A 167 15.12 -7.41 -0.04
CA LEU A 167 15.93 -6.72 -1.05
C LEU A 167 16.43 -7.71 -2.11
N LEU A 168 16.62 -7.23 -3.36
CA LEU A 168 17.35 -7.99 -4.39
C LEU A 168 18.75 -8.32 -3.90
N ASP A 169 19.21 -9.54 -4.19
CA ASP A 169 20.63 -9.92 -4.09
C ASP A 169 21.28 -9.66 -2.72
N GLU A 170 20.53 -9.79 -1.61
CA GLU A 170 20.97 -9.47 -0.25
C GLU A 170 22.28 -10.15 0.18
N ASP A 171 22.56 -11.36 -0.32
CA ASP A 171 23.80 -12.13 -0.06
C ASP A 171 25.05 -11.60 -0.79
N SER A 172 24.88 -10.69 -1.76
CA SER A 172 25.95 -10.16 -2.62
C SER A 172 26.49 -8.80 -2.16
N GLN A 173 26.02 -8.27 -1.03
CA GLN A 173 26.08 -6.83 -0.76
C GLN A 173 27.14 -6.40 0.28
N PRO A 174 27.80 -5.25 0.10
CA PRO A 174 28.56 -4.56 1.15
C PRO A 174 27.63 -3.82 2.13
N ASP A 175 28.12 -3.50 3.34
CA ASP A 175 27.39 -2.90 4.48
C ASP A 175 26.58 -1.60 4.20
N ASP A 176 26.70 -0.98 3.02
CA ASP A 176 25.94 0.22 2.62
C ASP A 176 25.28 0.08 1.24
N TRP A 177 23.99 -0.27 1.26
CA TRP A 177 23.13 -0.61 0.12
C TRP A 177 22.28 0.58 -0.37
N THR A 178 22.76 1.81 -0.19
CA THR A 178 22.03 3.07 -0.41
C THR A 178 21.65 3.39 -1.86
N LYS A 179 21.61 2.42 -2.79
CA LYS A 179 21.16 2.62 -4.19
C LYS A 179 20.10 1.63 -4.73
N GLU A 180 19.67 0.62 -3.98
CA GLU A 180 18.89 -0.49 -4.58
C GLU A 180 17.42 -0.56 -4.14
N GLY A 181 16.61 -1.30 -4.90
CA GLY A 181 15.16 -1.50 -4.71
C GLY A 181 14.80 -2.79 -3.98
N VAL A 182 13.53 -2.92 -3.64
CA VAL A 182 12.84 -4.11 -3.13
C VAL A 182 12.53 -5.07 -4.28
N LEU A 183 12.52 -6.36 -3.94
CA LEU A 183 12.29 -7.56 -4.79
C LEU A 183 13.43 -8.00 -5.65
#